data_AF-A0A398DKS6-F1
#
_entry.id   AF-A0A398DKS6-F1
#
_cell.length_a   1.000
_cell.length_b   1.000
_cell.length_c   1.000
_cell.angle_alpha   90.00
_cell.angle_beta   90.00
_cell.angle_gamma   90.00
#
_symmetry.space_group_name_H-M   'P 1'
#
loop_
_entity.id
_entity.type
_entity.pdbx_description
1 polymer ?
#
loop_
_entity_poly.entity_id
_entity_poly.type
_entity_poly.pdbx_seq_one_letter_code
_entity_poly.pdbx_strand_id
1 'polypeptide(L)'
;MAAHDYDTQAFLSIFPEPLQEALEGLDRFDELVEVVLDLGRVPEARFEFDFVPLSESTVTKGDIDFIVQKVGEFDRDNRGGIEQTLHRISAIRNRHNDVVGLTCRVGRALYGKIEIIEDLVKKGSSILILGRPGIGKTTLLREASRYMSDTLNKRVIIVDTSNEIGGDGDVPHPGVGSSRRMQVPLNKEQHDIMIEAVENHNPEVIVIDEIGRIEEAQACRTIAERGVELIGTAHGNDLGNLITNPTLIDLLGGIQTVTLGDEEAQRRGTQKSVLERKSAPTFDVLVELRERDVLAVYRDLADVVDRVLRGFDVQPEIRRRTAGKEFMIEPPHQGEAPTSQPGTEQLWTQDSSVRLYIQGVSQSYIERASHSL
;
A
#
# COMPACT_ATOMS: atom_id res chain seq x y z
N MET A 1 9.52 7.30 -29.66
CA MET A 1 9.82 8.10 -28.47
C MET A 1 9.92 7.14 -27.29
N ALA A 2 10.97 7.23 -26.48
CA ALA A 2 10.99 6.51 -25.20
C ALA A 2 9.79 6.99 -24.36
N ALA A 3 9.14 6.11 -23.57
CA ALA A 3 7.97 6.49 -22.77
C ALA A 3 8.23 7.72 -21.88
N HIS A 4 9.46 7.86 -21.40
CA HIS A 4 9.93 9.00 -20.62
C HIS A 4 9.83 10.36 -21.35
N ASP A 5 10.04 10.35 -22.67
CA ASP A 5 10.01 11.57 -23.50
C ASP A 5 8.56 12.01 -23.73
N TYR A 6 7.63 11.06 -23.89
CA TYR A 6 6.20 11.34 -23.97
C TYR A 6 5.64 11.94 -22.68
N ASP A 7 5.92 11.33 -21.52
CA ASP A 7 5.41 11.81 -20.23
C ASP A 7 5.86 13.25 -19.96
N THR A 8 7.15 13.52 -20.17
CA THR A 8 7.73 14.86 -20.01
C THR A 8 7.04 15.89 -20.91
N GLN A 9 6.91 15.59 -22.20
CA GLN A 9 6.24 16.46 -23.16
C GLN A 9 4.76 16.66 -22.83
N ALA A 10 4.07 15.61 -22.41
CA ALA A 10 2.68 15.69 -21.98
C ALA A 10 2.52 16.64 -20.78
N PHE A 11 3.38 16.52 -19.77
CA PHE A 11 3.38 17.42 -18.61
C PHE A 11 3.67 18.86 -18.99
N LEU A 12 4.71 19.13 -19.80
CA LEU A 12 5.05 20.48 -20.23
C LEU A 12 3.91 21.12 -21.04
N SER A 13 3.24 20.34 -21.90
CA SER A 13 2.19 20.84 -22.79
C SER A 13 0.96 21.47 -22.12
N ILE A 14 0.77 21.26 -20.81
CA ILE A 14 -0.34 21.87 -20.06
C ILE A 14 -0.08 23.32 -19.67
N PHE A 15 1.18 23.75 -19.61
CA PHE A 15 1.56 25.09 -19.15
C PHE A 15 1.54 26.11 -20.30
N PRO A 16 1.38 27.41 -20.03
CA PRO A 16 1.64 28.46 -21.02
C PRO A 16 3.10 28.44 -21.51
N GLU A 17 3.34 28.83 -22.76
CA GLU A 17 4.67 28.81 -23.42
C GLU A 17 5.81 29.40 -22.57
N PRO A 18 5.67 30.57 -21.89
CA PRO A 18 6.76 31.08 -21.05
C PRO A 18 7.15 30.17 -19.88
N LEU A 19 6.19 29.45 -19.31
CA LEU A 19 6.46 28.50 -18.23
C LEU A 19 7.02 27.17 -18.78
N GLN A 20 6.63 26.77 -19.99
CA GLN A 20 7.23 25.62 -20.67
C GLN A 20 8.71 25.86 -20.90
N GLU A 21 9.08 26.98 -21.53
CA GLU A 21 10.47 27.35 -21.81
C GLU A 21 11.30 27.46 -20.52
N ALA A 22 10.72 28.04 -19.46
CA ALA A 22 11.38 28.14 -18.16
C ALA A 22 11.65 26.76 -17.56
N LEU A 23 10.69 25.83 -17.64
CA LEU A 23 10.84 24.46 -17.13
C LEU A 23 11.86 23.65 -17.94
N GLU A 24 11.83 23.76 -19.26
CA GLU A 24 12.80 23.11 -20.15
C GLU A 24 14.22 23.62 -19.89
N GLY A 25 14.38 24.94 -19.70
CA GLY A 25 15.67 25.56 -19.42
C GLY A 25 16.32 25.20 -18.07
N LEU A 26 15.61 24.48 -17.19
CA LEU A 26 16.19 23.99 -15.92
C LEU A 26 17.09 22.76 -16.09
N ASP A 27 16.97 22.02 -17.21
CA ASP A 27 17.72 20.79 -17.50
C ASP A 27 17.68 19.73 -16.37
N ARG A 28 16.65 19.76 -15.51
CA ARG A 28 16.51 18.89 -14.31
C ARG A 28 15.09 18.34 -14.13
N PHE A 29 14.37 18.12 -15.23
CA PHE A 29 12.99 17.62 -15.19
C PHE A 29 12.86 16.28 -14.44
N ASP A 30 13.86 15.40 -14.53
CA ASP A 30 13.87 14.10 -13.85
C ASP A 30 13.77 14.22 -12.32
N GLU A 31 14.19 15.35 -11.76
CA GLU A 31 14.16 15.65 -10.32
C GLU A 31 12.91 16.44 -9.91
N LEU A 32 12.15 16.98 -10.88
CA LEU A 32 10.99 17.83 -10.62
C LEU A 32 9.91 17.05 -9.86
N VAL A 33 9.49 17.57 -8.70
CA VAL A 33 8.42 16.96 -7.90
C VAL A 33 7.08 17.53 -8.33
N GLU A 34 6.96 18.85 -8.34
CA GLU A 34 5.72 19.55 -8.70
C GLU A 34 5.97 20.97 -9.18
N VAL A 35 5.00 21.52 -9.92
CA VAL A 35 4.91 22.94 -10.27
C VAL A 35 3.71 23.53 -9.54
N VAL A 36 3.91 24.65 -8.85
CA VAL A 36 2.86 25.32 -8.08
C VAL A 36 2.56 26.69 -8.67
N LEU A 37 1.27 26.96 -8.88
CA LEU A 37 0.76 28.22 -9.39
C LEU A 37 -0.34 28.73 -8.47
N ASP A 38 -0.20 29.93 -7.93
CA ASP A 38 -1.21 30.58 -7.11
C ASP A 38 -1.48 31.98 -7.67
N LEU A 39 -2.74 32.34 -7.89
CA LEU A 39 -3.12 33.64 -8.43
C LEU A 39 -2.47 34.79 -7.63
N GLY A 40 -1.70 35.63 -8.33
CA GLY A 40 -0.99 36.77 -7.73
C GLY A 40 0.33 36.41 -7.03
N ARG A 41 0.84 35.18 -7.17
CA ARG A 41 2.17 34.76 -6.69
C ARG A 41 3.08 34.36 -7.84
N VAL A 42 4.38 34.32 -7.61
CA VAL A 42 5.34 33.82 -8.59
C VAL A 42 5.19 32.29 -8.71
N PRO A 43 5.12 31.72 -9.94
CA PRO A 43 5.06 30.27 -10.12
C PRO A 43 6.39 29.62 -9.73
N GLU A 44 6.33 28.43 -9.13
CA GLU A 44 7.49 27.71 -8.59
C GLU A 44 7.58 26.30 -9.17
N ALA A 45 8.77 25.89 -9.60
CA ALA A 45 9.14 24.48 -9.72
C ALA A 45 9.74 24.01 -8.40
N ARG A 46 9.26 22.88 -7.88
CA ARG A 46 9.70 22.32 -6.59
C ARG A 46 10.39 20.98 -6.79
N PHE A 47 11.46 20.80 -6.04
CA PHE A 47 12.28 19.59 -5.98
C PHE A 47 12.28 19.04 -4.55
N GLU A 48 13.00 17.94 -4.31
CA GLU A 48 13.03 17.30 -2.99
C GLU A 48 13.60 18.22 -1.89
N PHE A 49 14.59 19.05 -2.23
CA PHE A 49 15.34 19.85 -1.26
C PHE A 49 15.34 21.36 -1.52
N ASP A 50 14.83 21.81 -2.67
CA ASP A 50 14.79 23.22 -3.04
C ASP A 50 13.60 23.53 -3.98
N PHE A 51 13.51 24.80 -4.39
CA PHE A 51 12.54 25.28 -5.38
C PHE A 51 13.15 26.41 -6.20
N VAL A 52 12.64 26.58 -7.42
CA VAL A 52 13.08 27.59 -8.39
C VAL A 52 11.89 28.40 -8.89
N PRO A 53 11.91 29.74 -8.77
CA PRO A 53 10.93 30.60 -9.43
C PRO A 53 10.98 30.45 -10.94
N LEU A 54 9.82 30.28 -11.59
CA LEU A 54 9.71 30.09 -13.04
C LEU A 54 9.48 31.40 -13.82
N SER A 55 9.23 32.50 -13.12
CA SER A 55 8.99 33.81 -13.72
C SER A 55 9.33 34.94 -12.75
N GLU A 56 9.60 36.13 -13.28
CA GLU A 56 9.65 37.37 -12.48
C GLU A 56 8.26 37.95 -12.22
N SER A 57 7.27 37.55 -13.04
CA SER A 57 5.88 38.00 -12.93
C SER A 57 5.04 37.05 -12.10
N THR A 58 3.95 37.56 -11.55
CA THR A 58 2.98 36.76 -10.81
C THR A 58 2.02 36.03 -11.76
N VAL A 59 1.58 34.84 -11.36
CA VAL A 59 0.56 34.03 -12.02
C VAL A 59 -0.72 34.85 -12.17
N THR A 60 -1.20 34.92 -13.40
CA THR A 60 -2.45 35.57 -13.76
C THR A 60 -3.60 34.57 -13.78
N LYS A 61 -4.84 35.08 -13.83
CA LYS A 61 -6.00 34.23 -14.02
C LYS A 61 -5.97 33.51 -15.39
N GLY A 62 -5.42 34.17 -16.42
CA GLY A 62 -5.25 33.57 -17.75
C GLY A 62 -4.33 32.36 -17.76
N ASP A 63 -3.25 32.37 -16.97
CA ASP A 63 -2.33 31.22 -16.87
C ASP A 63 -3.02 30.01 -16.24
N ILE A 64 -3.79 30.24 -15.17
CA ILE A 64 -4.58 29.20 -14.51
C ILE A 64 -5.63 28.64 -15.47
N ASP A 65 -6.38 29.52 -16.15
CA ASP A 65 -7.45 29.12 -17.06
C ASP A 65 -6.90 28.34 -18.26
N PHE A 66 -5.70 28.68 -18.76
CA PHE A 66 -5.01 27.92 -19.78
C PHE A 66 -4.74 26.47 -19.34
N ILE A 67 -4.18 26.28 -18.14
CA ILE A 67 -3.88 24.94 -17.62
C ILE A 67 -5.18 24.17 -17.37
N VAL A 68 -6.19 24.81 -16.77
CA VAL A 68 -7.50 24.19 -16.55
C VAL A 68 -8.12 23.72 -17.86
N GLN A 69 -8.03 24.52 -18.93
CA GLN A 69 -8.53 24.12 -20.25
C GLN A 69 -7.79 22.91 -20.83
N LYS A 70 -6.47 22.81 -20.58
CA LYS A 70 -5.65 21.67 -21.02
C LYS A 70 -5.92 20.39 -20.25
N VAL A 71 -6.12 20.50 -18.94
CA VAL A 71 -6.40 19.37 -18.04
C VAL A 71 -7.84 18.87 -18.21
N GLY A 72 -8.79 19.77 -18.46
CA GLY A 72 -10.20 19.43 -18.59
C GLY A 72 -10.94 19.46 -17.25
N GLU A 73 -11.73 18.42 -16.98
CA GLU A 73 -12.55 18.37 -15.78
C GLU A 73 -11.75 17.93 -14.55
N PHE A 74 -12.10 18.52 -13.40
CA PHE A 74 -11.60 18.09 -12.11
C PHE A 74 -12.70 17.30 -11.40
N ASP A 75 -12.32 16.21 -10.75
CA ASP A 75 -13.20 15.40 -9.95
C ASP A 75 -13.68 16.11 -8.67
N ARG A 76 -14.47 15.40 -7.88
CA ARG A 76 -15.00 15.86 -6.59
C ARG A 76 -13.94 16.18 -5.53
N ASP A 77 -12.74 15.64 -5.67
CA ASP A 77 -11.60 15.90 -4.79
C ASP A 77 -10.70 17.03 -5.33
N ASN A 78 -11.16 17.75 -6.36
CA ASN A 78 -10.43 18.78 -7.09
C ASN A 78 -9.16 18.26 -7.75
N ARG A 79 -9.19 17.03 -8.25
CA ARG A 79 -8.07 16.39 -8.95
C ARG A 79 -8.43 16.17 -10.41
N GLY A 80 -7.47 16.38 -11.27
CA GLY A 80 -7.44 15.91 -12.64
C GLY A 80 -6.05 15.39 -12.95
N GLY A 81 -5.85 14.88 -14.14
CA GLY A 81 -4.53 14.51 -14.60
C GLY A 81 -4.44 14.49 -16.11
N ILE A 82 -3.35 13.96 -16.61
CA ILE A 82 -3.09 13.91 -18.05
C ILE A 82 -3.22 12.45 -18.48
N GLU A 83 -4.13 12.19 -19.42
CA GLU A 83 -4.41 10.83 -19.89
C GLU A 83 -3.14 10.09 -20.29
N GLN A 84 -3.12 8.77 -20.03
CA GLN A 84 -1.98 7.88 -20.30
C GLN A 84 -0.70 8.21 -19.51
N THR A 85 -0.71 9.21 -18.62
CA THR A 85 0.41 9.54 -17.73
C THR A 85 0.04 9.25 -16.26
N LEU A 86 0.98 9.45 -15.34
CA LEU A 86 0.72 9.45 -13.89
C LEU A 86 0.71 10.88 -13.30
N HIS A 87 0.77 11.92 -14.13
CA HIS A 87 0.76 13.31 -13.68
C HIS A 87 -0.59 13.68 -13.08
N ARG A 88 -0.56 14.37 -11.95
CA ARG A 88 -1.76 14.77 -11.21
C ARG A 88 -1.78 16.26 -10.99
N ILE A 89 -2.88 16.90 -11.37
CA ILE A 89 -3.11 18.33 -11.21
C ILE A 89 -4.20 18.51 -10.18
N SER A 90 -3.91 19.23 -9.10
CA SER A 90 -4.86 19.50 -8.02
C SER A 90 -5.23 20.97 -8.00
N ALA A 91 -6.53 21.27 -8.06
CA ALA A 91 -7.06 22.62 -8.08
C ALA A 91 -7.37 23.13 -6.66
N ILE A 92 -6.98 24.37 -6.40
CA ILE A 92 -7.40 25.13 -5.22
C ILE A 92 -8.53 26.06 -5.66
N ARG A 93 -9.69 25.96 -5.01
CA ARG A 93 -10.87 26.77 -5.35
C ARG A 93 -11.17 27.83 -4.28
N ASN A 94 -11.64 28.99 -4.73
CA ASN A 94 -12.14 30.05 -3.83
C ASN A 94 -13.59 29.75 -3.38
N ARG A 95 -14.19 30.66 -2.60
CA ARG A 95 -15.58 30.52 -2.11
C ARG A 95 -16.66 30.60 -3.20
N HIS A 96 -16.31 31.09 -4.39
CA HIS A 96 -17.15 31.12 -5.58
C HIS A 96 -16.94 29.90 -6.49
N ASN A 97 -16.14 28.93 -6.04
CA ASN A 97 -15.77 27.72 -6.76
C ASN A 97 -14.84 27.95 -7.97
N ASP A 98 -14.27 29.15 -8.12
CA ASP A 98 -13.27 29.42 -9.15
C ASP A 98 -11.93 28.81 -8.77
N VAL A 99 -11.22 28.23 -9.75
CA VAL A 99 -9.84 27.80 -9.58
C VAL A 99 -8.94 29.03 -9.43
N VAL A 100 -8.22 29.11 -8.32
CA VAL A 100 -7.30 30.20 -7.96
C VAL A 100 -5.87 29.72 -7.70
N GLY A 101 -5.64 28.41 -7.71
CA GLY A 101 -4.31 27.84 -7.66
C GLY A 101 -4.29 26.40 -8.16
N LEU A 102 -3.11 25.92 -8.53
CA LEU A 102 -2.85 24.60 -9.10
C LEU A 102 -1.58 24.02 -8.49
N THR A 103 -1.62 22.74 -8.16
CA THR A 103 -0.44 21.92 -7.86
C THR A 103 -0.33 20.83 -8.91
N CYS A 104 0.63 20.96 -9.82
CA CYS A 104 0.87 20.02 -10.92
C CYS A 104 2.01 19.08 -10.53
N ARG A 105 1.69 17.85 -10.10
CA ARG A 105 2.66 16.85 -9.65
C ARG A 105 3.15 15.98 -10.78
N VAL A 106 4.45 15.74 -10.82
CA VAL A 106 5.07 14.87 -11.81
C VAL A 106 4.97 13.42 -11.34
N GLY A 107 4.01 12.66 -11.87
CA GLY A 107 3.97 11.22 -11.70
C GLY A 107 5.01 10.52 -12.58
N ARG A 108 5.59 9.43 -12.06
CA ARG A 108 6.58 8.63 -12.77
C ARG A 108 6.29 7.15 -12.58
N ALA A 109 6.43 6.39 -13.66
CA ALA A 109 6.37 4.95 -13.60
C ALA A 109 7.77 4.38 -13.35
N LEU A 110 7.92 3.68 -12.22
CA LEU A 110 9.12 2.90 -11.93
C LEU A 110 8.92 1.47 -12.44
N TYR A 111 9.97 0.91 -13.04
CA TYR A 111 9.98 -0.44 -13.60
C TYR A 111 11.12 -1.26 -13.01
N GLY A 112 11.01 -2.59 -13.06
CA GLY A 112 12.04 -3.53 -12.60
C GLY A 112 12.01 -3.77 -11.08
N LYS A 113 10.84 -3.63 -10.45
CA LYS A 113 10.61 -4.05 -9.06
C LYS A 113 9.81 -5.35 -8.98
N ILE A 114 9.29 -5.89 -10.07
CA ILE A 114 8.47 -7.12 -10.02
C ILE A 114 9.31 -8.35 -9.70
N GLU A 115 10.60 -8.35 -10.07
CA GLU A 115 11.51 -9.50 -9.98
C GLU A 115 11.56 -10.07 -8.56
N ILE A 116 11.53 -9.20 -7.54
CA ILE A 116 11.59 -9.60 -6.12
C ILE A 116 10.34 -10.35 -5.62
N ILE A 117 9.23 -10.37 -6.37
CA ILE A 117 8.03 -11.19 -6.07
C ILE A 117 7.58 -12.04 -7.27
N GLU A 118 8.39 -12.13 -8.33
CA GLU A 118 7.99 -12.73 -9.60
C GLU A 118 7.62 -14.21 -9.44
N ASP A 119 8.33 -14.96 -8.59
CA ASP A 119 8.01 -16.37 -8.28
C ASP A 119 6.62 -16.52 -7.66
N LEU A 120 6.21 -15.59 -6.79
CA LEU A 120 4.91 -15.60 -6.12
C LEU A 120 3.78 -15.34 -7.14
N VAL A 121 3.99 -14.36 -8.01
CA VAL A 121 3.06 -14.00 -9.08
C VAL A 121 2.92 -15.13 -10.11
N LYS A 122 4.04 -15.74 -10.54
CA LYS A 122 4.04 -16.89 -11.46
C LYS A 122 3.34 -18.11 -10.89
N LYS A 123 3.44 -18.33 -9.58
CA LYS A 123 2.76 -19.44 -8.90
C LYS A 123 1.22 -19.29 -8.92
N GLY A 124 0.71 -18.10 -9.21
CA GLY A 124 -0.73 -17.81 -9.14
C GLY A 124 -1.22 -17.63 -7.70
N SER A 125 -0.35 -17.16 -6.80
CA SER A 125 -0.74 -16.87 -5.43
C SER A 125 -1.52 -15.57 -5.35
N SER A 126 -2.57 -15.55 -4.52
CA SER A 126 -3.20 -14.30 -4.08
C SER A 126 -2.27 -13.61 -3.07
N ILE A 127 -1.89 -12.35 -3.33
CA ILE A 127 -0.86 -11.62 -2.61
C ILE A 127 -1.44 -10.36 -1.96
N LEU A 128 -1.33 -10.26 -0.63
CA LEU A 128 -1.60 -9.04 0.11
C LEU A 128 -0.30 -8.27 0.34
N ILE A 129 -0.30 -6.99 0.00
CA ILE A 129 0.87 -6.10 0.12
C ILE A 129 0.64 -5.08 1.24
N LEU A 130 1.51 -5.06 2.23
CA LEU A 130 1.50 -4.10 3.34
C LEU A 130 2.72 -3.19 3.31
N GLY A 131 2.65 -2.09 4.05
CA GLY A 131 3.77 -1.19 4.25
C GLY A 131 3.33 0.26 4.40
N ARG A 132 4.25 1.06 4.95
CA ARG A 132 4.01 2.48 5.24
C ARG A 132 3.62 3.28 3.98
N PRO A 133 2.90 4.40 4.13
CA PRO A 133 2.61 5.31 3.01
C PRO A 133 3.89 5.71 2.25
N GLY A 134 3.81 5.78 0.92
CA GLY A 134 4.93 6.20 0.07
C GLY A 134 6.09 5.20 -0.10
N ILE A 135 6.03 4.01 0.50
CA ILE A 135 7.13 3.02 0.42
C ILE A 135 7.26 2.34 -0.95
N GLY A 136 6.22 2.42 -1.79
CA GLY A 136 6.20 1.86 -3.14
C GLY A 136 5.19 0.74 -3.40
N LYS A 137 4.16 0.57 -2.55
CA LYS A 137 3.12 -0.46 -2.73
C LYS A 137 2.45 -0.38 -4.10
N THR A 138 1.94 0.80 -4.47
CA THR A 138 1.28 1.05 -5.76
C THR A 138 2.22 0.81 -6.95
N THR A 139 3.52 1.06 -6.79
CA THR A 139 4.51 0.74 -7.83
C THR A 139 4.58 -0.77 -8.08
N LEU A 140 4.71 -1.54 -7.00
CA LEU A 140 4.76 -3.00 -7.09
C LEU A 140 3.45 -3.57 -7.64
N LEU A 141 2.31 -3.02 -7.21
CA LEU A 141 0.99 -3.41 -7.67
C LEU A 141 0.80 -3.17 -9.18
N ARG A 142 1.21 -1.99 -9.66
CA ARG A 142 1.17 -1.64 -11.09
C ARG A 142 2.04 -2.57 -11.93
N GLU A 143 3.26 -2.85 -11.47
CA GLU A 143 4.15 -3.77 -12.18
C GLU A 143 3.63 -5.21 -12.17
N ALA A 144 3.03 -5.67 -11.07
CA ALA A 144 2.43 -6.99 -10.99
C ALA A 144 1.24 -7.13 -11.95
N SER A 145 0.39 -6.10 -12.03
CA SER A 145 -0.70 -6.02 -13.01
C SER A 145 -0.18 -6.19 -14.45
N ARG A 146 0.81 -5.39 -14.85
CA ARG A 146 1.44 -5.46 -16.18
C ARG A 146 2.09 -6.81 -16.45
N TYR A 147 2.79 -7.36 -15.45
CA TYR A 147 3.44 -8.65 -15.59
C TYR A 147 2.41 -9.78 -15.78
N MET A 148 1.35 -9.79 -14.98
CA MET A 148 0.28 -10.78 -15.10
C MET A 148 -0.47 -10.67 -16.44
N SER A 149 -0.77 -9.46 -16.91
CA SER A 149 -1.50 -9.25 -18.16
C SER A 149 -0.61 -9.50 -19.40
N ASP A 150 0.56 -8.88 -19.50
CA ASP A 150 1.37 -8.94 -20.73
C ASP A 150 2.32 -10.14 -20.77
N THR A 151 2.82 -10.60 -19.62
CA THR A 151 3.79 -11.70 -19.59
C THR A 151 3.12 -13.04 -19.34
N LEU A 152 2.16 -13.10 -18.41
CA LEU A 152 1.42 -14.32 -18.11
C LEU A 152 0.13 -14.47 -18.92
N ASN A 153 -0.25 -13.47 -19.73
CA ASN A 153 -1.45 -13.46 -20.56
C ASN A 153 -2.74 -13.71 -19.77
N LYS A 154 -2.79 -13.23 -18.52
CA LYS A 154 -3.98 -13.34 -17.66
C LYS A 154 -4.99 -12.24 -17.95
N ARG A 155 -6.27 -12.54 -17.78
CA ARG A 155 -7.35 -11.55 -17.76
C ARG A 155 -7.31 -10.78 -16.44
N VAL A 156 -6.64 -9.63 -16.43
CA VAL A 156 -6.47 -8.78 -15.25
C VAL A 156 -7.46 -7.62 -15.27
N ILE A 157 -8.13 -7.39 -14.14
CA ILE A 157 -8.92 -6.18 -13.88
C ILE A 157 -8.34 -5.43 -12.69
N ILE A 158 -8.09 -4.14 -12.86
CA ILE A 158 -7.74 -3.22 -11.78
C ILE A 158 -9.00 -2.53 -11.29
N VAL A 159 -9.25 -2.60 -9.99
CA VAL A 159 -10.21 -1.75 -9.28
C VAL A 159 -9.43 -0.58 -8.68
N ASP A 160 -9.56 0.59 -9.30
CA ASP A 160 -8.75 1.77 -9.01
C ASP A 160 -9.60 2.86 -8.34
N THR A 161 -9.41 3.04 -7.02
CA THR A 161 -10.20 3.99 -6.24
C THR A 161 -9.62 5.39 -6.24
N SER A 162 -8.29 5.48 -6.32
CA SER A 162 -7.55 6.74 -6.17
C SER A 162 -6.92 7.23 -7.47
N ASN A 163 -7.16 6.51 -8.59
CA ASN A 163 -6.45 6.66 -9.86
C ASN A 163 -4.92 6.52 -9.72
N GLU A 164 -4.42 5.89 -8.66
CA GLU A 164 -2.98 5.79 -8.44
C GLU A 164 -2.36 4.70 -9.30
N ILE A 165 -3.08 3.62 -9.62
CA ILE A 165 -2.53 2.51 -10.40
C ILE A 165 -2.52 2.85 -11.89
N GLY A 166 -3.69 3.22 -12.41
CA GLY A 166 -3.92 3.51 -13.83
C GLY A 166 -3.71 4.95 -14.25
N GLY A 167 -3.50 5.89 -13.31
CA GLY A 167 -3.45 7.32 -13.62
C GLY A 167 -4.84 7.93 -13.81
N ASP A 168 -4.91 9.25 -13.97
CA ASP A 168 -6.16 9.97 -14.20
C ASP A 168 -6.63 9.89 -15.67
N GLY A 169 -7.89 10.27 -15.91
CA GLY A 169 -8.53 10.24 -17.23
C GLY A 169 -9.12 8.87 -17.60
N ASP A 170 -9.65 8.71 -18.82
CA ASP A 170 -10.35 7.49 -19.23
C ASP A 170 -9.38 6.40 -19.71
N VAL A 171 -8.27 6.80 -20.32
CA VAL A 171 -7.24 5.90 -20.85
C VAL A 171 -6.14 5.66 -19.80
N PRO A 172 -5.95 4.42 -19.32
CA PRO A 172 -4.97 4.14 -18.28
C PRO A 172 -3.52 4.25 -18.79
N HIS A 173 -2.62 4.56 -17.88
CA HIS A 173 -1.17 4.63 -18.09
C HIS A 173 -0.62 3.27 -18.59
N PRO A 174 0.20 3.22 -19.67
CA PRO A 174 0.71 1.98 -20.27
C PRO A 174 1.48 1.05 -19.30
N GLY A 175 1.96 1.59 -18.19
CA GLY A 175 2.60 0.84 -17.11
C GLY A 175 1.73 -0.21 -16.43
N VAL A 176 0.40 -0.24 -16.66
CA VAL A 176 -0.48 -1.36 -16.22
C VAL A 176 -0.55 -2.52 -17.21
N GLY A 177 0.10 -2.42 -18.37
CA GLY A 177 0.01 -3.42 -19.45
C GLY A 177 -1.37 -3.46 -20.10
N SER A 178 -1.77 -4.64 -20.56
CA SER A 178 -3.08 -4.92 -21.17
C SER A 178 -4.21 -5.11 -20.15
N SER A 179 -3.94 -4.86 -18.87
CA SER A 179 -4.94 -4.91 -17.80
C SER A 179 -6.09 -3.95 -18.05
N ARG A 180 -7.31 -4.41 -17.82
CA ARG A 180 -8.52 -3.57 -17.88
C ARG A 180 -8.66 -2.81 -16.56
N ARG A 181 -9.25 -1.63 -16.58
CA ARG A 181 -9.46 -0.81 -15.38
C ARG A 181 -10.94 -0.52 -15.16
N MET A 182 -11.39 -0.63 -13.92
CA MET A 182 -12.65 -0.11 -13.42
C MET A 182 -12.34 0.97 -12.39
N GLN A 183 -12.76 2.21 -12.66
CA GLN A 183 -12.61 3.32 -11.73
C GLN A 183 -13.76 3.29 -10.72
N VAL A 184 -13.45 3.53 -9.45
CA VAL A 184 -14.45 3.57 -8.39
C VAL A 184 -14.96 5.01 -8.21
N PRO A 185 -16.25 5.30 -8.47
CA PRO A 185 -16.75 6.67 -8.37
C PRO A 185 -16.69 7.23 -6.95
N LEU A 186 -17.09 6.43 -5.95
CA LEU A 186 -17.06 6.76 -4.53
C LEU A 186 -16.32 5.67 -3.75
N ASN A 187 -15.40 6.03 -2.85
CA ASN A 187 -14.58 5.04 -2.12
C ASN A 187 -15.41 4.01 -1.34
N LYS A 188 -16.64 4.37 -0.92
CA LYS A 188 -17.57 3.43 -0.25
C LYS A 188 -18.14 2.36 -1.19
N GLU A 189 -18.11 2.58 -2.49
CA GLU A 189 -18.66 1.71 -3.55
C GLU A 189 -17.60 0.75 -4.11
N GLN A 190 -16.36 0.79 -3.61
CA GLN A 190 -15.28 -0.07 -4.09
C GLN A 190 -15.67 -1.55 -4.06
N HIS A 191 -16.33 -2.00 -2.99
CA HIS A 191 -16.81 -3.38 -2.85
C HIS A 191 -17.81 -3.77 -3.96
N ASP A 192 -18.75 -2.88 -4.32
CA ASP A 192 -19.71 -3.14 -5.39
C ASP A 192 -19.00 -3.29 -6.75
N ILE A 193 -18.03 -2.40 -7.03
CA ILE A 193 -17.21 -2.48 -8.25
C ILE A 193 -16.37 -3.75 -8.30
N MET A 194 -15.85 -4.22 -7.16
CA MET A 194 -15.13 -5.49 -7.08
C MET A 194 -16.02 -6.69 -7.43
N ILE A 195 -17.27 -6.70 -6.95
CA ILE A 195 -18.22 -7.77 -7.27
C ILE A 195 -18.64 -7.69 -8.76
N GLU A 196 -18.94 -6.49 -9.24
CA GLU A 196 -19.27 -6.24 -10.65
C GLU A 196 -18.18 -6.76 -11.60
N ALA A 197 -16.91 -6.52 -11.25
CA ALA A 197 -15.77 -7.01 -12.02
C ALA A 197 -15.83 -8.52 -12.26
N VAL A 198 -16.14 -9.30 -11.22
CA VAL A 198 -16.24 -10.76 -11.36
C VAL A 198 -17.48 -11.16 -12.15
N GLU A 199 -18.62 -10.54 -11.86
CA GLU A 199 -19.90 -10.91 -12.46
C GLU A 199 -19.96 -10.62 -13.97
N ASN A 200 -19.34 -9.53 -14.41
CA ASN A 200 -19.50 -9.03 -15.77
C ASN A 200 -18.29 -9.26 -16.68
N HIS A 201 -17.11 -9.54 -16.12
CA HIS A 201 -15.88 -9.52 -16.92
C HIS A 201 -15.01 -10.78 -16.82
N ASN A 202 -15.40 -11.78 -16.03
CA ASN A 202 -14.72 -13.09 -15.91
C ASN A 202 -13.17 -12.98 -15.77
N PRO A 203 -12.66 -12.18 -14.82
CA PRO A 203 -11.23 -12.01 -14.61
C PRO A 203 -10.58 -13.29 -14.06
N GLU A 204 -9.30 -13.46 -14.36
CA GLU A 204 -8.43 -14.42 -13.65
C GLU A 204 -7.78 -13.76 -12.45
N VAL A 205 -7.54 -12.45 -12.53
CA VAL A 205 -6.93 -11.67 -11.46
C VAL A 205 -7.69 -10.37 -11.25
N ILE A 206 -7.93 -10.01 -9.99
CA ILE A 206 -8.32 -8.66 -9.60
C ILE A 206 -7.19 -8.00 -8.81
N VAL A 207 -6.82 -6.80 -9.27
CA VAL A 207 -5.81 -5.92 -8.67
C VAL A 207 -6.56 -4.83 -7.89
N ILE A 208 -6.31 -4.68 -6.60
CA ILE A 208 -7.04 -3.76 -5.72
C ILE A 208 -6.06 -2.78 -5.09
N ASP A 209 -6.30 -1.47 -5.27
CA ASP A 209 -5.39 -0.44 -4.76
C ASP A 209 -5.22 -0.51 -3.24
N GLU A 210 -6.28 -0.23 -2.48
CA GLU A 210 -6.23 -0.23 -1.02
C GLU A 210 -7.52 -0.81 -0.43
N ILE A 211 -7.37 -1.82 0.42
CA ILE A 211 -8.45 -2.45 1.18
C ILE A 211 -8.43 -1.87 2.60
N GLY A 212 -9.53 -1.24 2.98
CA GLY A 212 -9.68 -0.52 4.24
C GLY A 212 -11.02 -0.71 4.95
N ARG A 213 -12.02 -1.35 4.31
CA ARG A 213 -13.37 -1.51 4.85
C ARG A 213 -13.79 -2.97 5.01
N ILE A 214 -14.80 -3.20 5.84
CA ILE A 214 -15.33 -4.54 6.13
C ILE A 214 -15.96 -5.13 4.88
N GLU A 215 -16.71 -4.31 4.16
CA GLU A 215 -17.40 -4.66 2.92
C GLU A 215 -16.41 -5.07 1.82
N GLU A 216 -15.27 -4.37 1.72
CA GLU A 216 -14.19 -4.70 0.79
C GLU A 216 -13.51 -6.02 1.18
N ALA A 217 -13.27 -6.27 2.47
CA ALA A 217 -12.72 -7.55 2.93
C ALA A 217 -13.67 -8.73 2.65
N GLN A 218 -14.98 -8.54 2.83
CA GLN A 218 -16.00 -9.53 2.49
C GLN A 218 -16.09 -9.77 0.98
N ALA A 219 -15.99 -8.72 0.17
CA ALA A 219 -15.93 -8.83 -1.28
C ALA A 219 -14.70 -9.62 -1.71
N CYS A 220 -13.52 -9.34 -1.15
CA CYS A 220 -12.30 -10.13 -1.41
C CYS A 220 -12.53 -11.62 -1.13
N ARG A 221 -13.10 -11.98 0.03
CA ARG A 221 -13.41 -13.39 0.36
C ARG A 221 -14.34 -14.03 -0.68
N THR A 222 -15.41 -13.35 -1.04
CA THR A 222 -16.39 -13.82 -2.04
C THR A 222 -15.74 -14.05 -3.40
N ILE A 223 -14.81 -13.18 -3.80
CA ILE A 223 -14.09 -13.27 -5.06
C ILE A 223 -13.10 -14.44 -5.03
N ALA A 224 -12.35 -14.60 -3.94
CA ALA A 224 -11.42 -15.71 -3.76
C ALA A 224 -12.13 -17.07 -3.76
N GLU A 225 -13.32 -17.18 -3.15
CA GLU A 225 -14.16 -18.39 -3.18
C GLU A 225 -14.60 -18.79 -4.60
N ARG A 226 -14.64 -17.83 -5.53
CA ARG A 226 -14.91 -18.08 -6.97
C ARG A 226 -13.65 -18.47 -7.75
N GLY A 227 -12.50 -18.57 -7.10
CA GLY A 227 -11.23 -18.99 -7.70
C GLY A 227 -10.50 -17.90 -8.48
N VAL A 228 -10.85 -16.62 -8.24
CA VAL A 228 -10.15 -15.47 -8.85
C VAL A 228 -8.96 -15.10 -7.97
N GLU A 229 -7.78 -14.91 -8.58
CA GLU A 229 -6.59 -14.46 -7.87
C GLU A 229 -6.73 -13.00 -7.45
N LEU A 230 -6.30 -12.68 -6.22
CA LEU A 230 -6.33 -11.32 -5.69
C LEU A 230 -4.92 -10.81 -5.45
N ILE A 231 -4.61 -9.63 -5.97
CA ILE A 231 -3.43 -8.88 -5.56
C ILE A 231 -3.88 -7.49 -5.11
N GLY A 232 -3.50 -7.09 -3.91
CA GLY A 232 -3.89 -5.77 -3.45
C GLY A 232 -3.11 -5.29 -2.25
N THR A 233 -3.33 -4.02 -1.90
CA THR A 233 -2.75 -3.46 -0.68
C THR A 233 -3.83 -3.28 0.39
N ALA A 234 -3.42 -3.14 1.64
CA ALA A 234 -4.35 -2.81 2.73
C ALA A 234 -3.76 -1.79 3.70
N HIS A 235 -4.64 -1.14 4.46
CA HIS A 235 -4.25 -0.27 5.56
C HIS A 235 -3.58 -1.08 6.69
N GLY A 236 -2.26 -1.05 6.72
CA GLY A 236 -1.44 -1.70 7.75
C GLY A 236 0.04 -1.69 7.40
N ASN A 237 0.89 -1.68 8.42
CA ASN A 237 2.34 -1.68 8.21
C ASN A 237 2.92 -3.11 8.22
N ASP A 238 2.32 -4.00 9.00
CA ASP A 238 2.81 -5.35 9.28
C ASP A 238 1.66 -6.33 9.60
N LEU A 239 1.96 -7.63 9.63
CA LEU A 239 1.05 -8.71 9.97
C LEU A 239 0.40 -8.53 11.35
N GLY A 240 1.13 -8.01 12.33
CA GLY A 240 0.63 -7.80 13.69
C GLY A 240 -0.51 -6.77 13.71
N ASN A 241 -0.37 -5.68 12.95
CA ASN A 241 -1.42 -4.67 12.79
C ASN A 241 -2.68 -5.33 12.19
N LEU A 242 -2.51 -6.21 11.21
CA LEU A 242 -3.61 -6.86 10.51
C LEU A 242 -4.40 -7.83 11.43
N ILE A 243 -3.69 -8.60 12.26
CA ILE A 243 -4.29 -9.55 13.23
C ILE A 243 -5.14 -8.83 14.28
N THR A 244 -4.74 -7.62 14.69
CA THR A 244 -5.46 -6.83 15.71
C THR A 244 -6.54 -5.92 15.11
N ASN A 245 -6.58 -5.76 13.79
CA ASN A 245 -7.50 -4.87 13.11
C ASN A 245 -8.85 -5.56 12.86
N PRO A 246 -9.93 -5.19 13.56
CA PRO A 246 -11.23 -5.86 13.44
C PRO A 246 -11.85 -5.76 12.04
N THR A 247 -11.46 -4.74 11.25
CA THR A 247 -11.97 -4.55 9.90
C THR A 247 -11.30 -5.47 8.89
N LEU A 248 -9.99 -5.69 9.03
CA LEU A 248 -9.18 -6.39 8.04
C LEU A 248 -8.83 -7.83 8.44
N ILE A 249 -9.15 -8.24 9.66
CA ILE A 249 -8.93 -9.60 10.17
C ILE A 249 -9.59 -10.68 9.31
N ASP A 250 -10.68 -10.33 8.61
CA ASP A 250 -11.37 -11.23 7.68
C ASP A 250 -10.48 -11.60 6.48
N LEU A 251 -9.54 -10.75 6.08
CA LEU A 251 -8.54 -11.08 5.04
C LEU A 251 -7.62 -12.24 5.48
N LEU A 252 -7.42 -12.39 6.80
CA LEU A 252 -6.65 -13.48 7.42
C LEU A 252 -7.51 -14.71 7.75
N GLY A 253 -8.75 -14.76 7.27
CA GLY A 253 -9.69 -15.85 7.52
C GLY A 253 -10.57 -15.63 8.75
N GLY A 254 -10.54 -14.42 9.33
CA GLY A 254 -11.28 -14.01 10.51
C GLY A 254 -10.81 -14.73 11.77
N ILE A 255 -10.69 -14.06 12.91
CA ILE A 255 -10.24 -14.70 14.16
C ILE A 255 -11.40 -14.75 15.15
N GLN A 256 -11.52 -15.85 15.87
CA GLN A 256 -12.53 -16.07 16.91
C GLN A 256 -11.95 -16.81 18.11
N THR A 257 -12.62 -16.66 19.24
CA THR A 257 -12.33 -17.44 20.43
C THR A 257 -13.10 -18.75 20.40
N VAL A 258 -12.39 -19.87 20.53
CA VAL A 258 -12.96 -21.23 20.59
C VAL A 258 -12.67 -21.83 21.96
N THR A 259 -13.68 -22.49 22.54
CA THR A 259 -13.53 -23.25 23.79
C THR A 259 -13.22 -24.71 23.46
N LEU A 260 -11.99 -25.15 23.75
CA LEU A 260 -11.53 -26.53 23.66
C LEU A 260 -12.12 -27.38 24.80
N GLY A 261 -12.36 -28.65 24.49
CA GLY A 261 -12.62 -29.67 25.51
C GLY A 261 -11.38 -29.98 26.35
N ASP A 262 -11.59 -30.55 27.53
CA ASP A 262 -10.55 -30.78 28.55
C ASP A 262 -9.39 -31.63 28.01
N GLU A 263 -9.69 -32.68 27.25
CA GLU A 263 -8.69 -33.56 26.64
C GLU A 263 -7.83 -32.84 25.58
N GLU A 264 -8.46 -32.01 24.73
CA GLU A 264 -7.75 -31.27 23.66
C GLU A 264 -6.93 -30.11 24.22
N ALA A 265 -7.44 -29.40 25.23
CA ALA A 265 -6.69 -28.37 25.94
C ALA A 265 -5.45 -28.95 26.63
N GLN A 266 -5.60 -30.12 27.28
CA GLN A 266 -4.47 -30.82 27.91
C GLN A 266 -3.47 -31.33 26.87
N ARG A 267 -3.92 -31.83 25.72
CA ARG A 267 -3.07 -32.28 24.61
C ARG A 267 -2.24 -31.14 24.02
N ARG A 268 -2.84 -29.95 23.86
CA ARG A 268 -2.16 -28.77 23.31
C ARG A 268 -1.34 -28.00 24.35
N GLY A 269 -1.50 -28.29 25.64
CA GLY A 269 -0.86 -27.54 26.73
C GLY A 269 -1.35 -26.10 26.84
N THR A 270 -2.59 -25.83 26.43
CA THR A 270 -3.17 -24.47 26.40
C THR A 270 -4.32 -24.32 27.38
N GLN A 271 -4.76 -23.09 27.59
CA GLN A 271 -6.04 -22.83 28.26
C GLN A 271 -7.20 -23.41 27.43
N LYS A 272 -8.36 -23.58 28.07
CA LYS A 272 -9.58 -24.04 27.38
C LYS A 272 -10.07 -23.03 26.34
N SER A 273 -9.74 -21.75 26.48
CA SER A 273 -10.11 -20.71 25.53
C SER A 273 -8.89 -20.35 24.67
N VAL A 274 -8.98 -20.54 23.35
CA VAL A 274 -7.91 -20.24 22.39
C VAL A 274 -8.43 -19.43 21.22
N LEU A 275 -7.55 -18.69 20.55
CA LEU A 275 -7.88 -18.00 19.30
C LEU A 275 -7.64 -18.94 18.12
N GLU A 276 -8.61 -19.04 17.22
CA GLU A 276 -8.50 -19.79 15.97
C GLU A 276 -9.10 -18.98 14.81
N ARG A 277 -8.66 -19.29 13.58
CA ARG A 277 -9.26 -18.72 12.38
C ARG A 277 -10.66 -19.31 12.13
N LYS A 278 -11.56 -18.53 11.53
CA LYS A 278 -12.91 -18.96 11.14
C LYS A 278 -12.89 -19.74 9.82
N SER A 279 -12.04 -19.33 8.89
CA SER A 279 -11.90 -19.88 7.54
C SER A 279 -10.46 -19.83 7.04
N ALA A 280 -10.24 -20.33 5.83
CA ALA A 280 -9.01 -20.04 5.10
C ALA A 280 -8.82 -18.51 4.92
N PRO A 281 -7.59 -18.01 4.93
CA PRO A 281 -7.32 -16.62 4.59
C PRO A 281 -7.69 -16.36 3.13
N THR A 282 -8.00 -15.11 2.84
CA THR A 282 -8.35 -14.66 1.48
C THR A 282 -7.11 -14.61 0.57
N PHE A 283 -5.94 -14.37 1.16
CA PHE A 283 -4.66 -14.31 0.46
C PHE A 283 -3.77 -15.48 0.88
N ASP A 284 -2.98 -16.00 -0.07
CA ASP A 284 -2.04 -17.10 0.15
C ASP A 284 -0.71 -16.61 0.74
N VAL A 285 -0.33 -15.39 0.39
CA VAL A 285 0.97 -14.79 0.70
C VAL A 285 0.77 -13.35 1.18
N LEU A 286 1.50 -12.98 2.22
CA LEU A 286 1.61 -11.60 2.70
C LEU A 286 3.02 -11.07 2.41
N VAL A 287 3.10 -9.89 1.79
CA VAL A 287 4.34 -9.19 1.47
C VAL A 287 4.37 -7.85 2.18
N GLU A 288 5.29 -7.68 3.12
CA GLU A 288 5.52 -6.40 3.80
C GLU A 288 6.67 -5.63 3.15
N LEU A 289 6.41 -4.41 2.68
CA LEU A 289 7.44 -3.47 2.25
C LEU A 289 8.00 -2.76 3.50
N ARG A 290 9.14 -3.24 4.00
CA ARG A 290 9.81 -2.69 5.18
C ARG A 290 10.63 -1.44 4.81
N GLU A 291 11.36 -1.56 3.72
CA GLU A 291 12.13 -0.48 3.08
C GLU A 291 11.85 -0.49 1.56
N ARG A 292 12.30 0.54 0.82
CA ARG A 292 12.08 0.63 -0.64
C ARG A 292 12.55 -0.60 -1.43
N ASP A 293 13.57 -1.29 -0.90
CA ASP A 293 14.26 -2.42 -1.53
C ASP A 293 14.29 -3.67 -0.63
N VAL A 294 13.52 -3.69 0.47
CA VAL A 294 13.50 -4.79 1.44
C VAL A 294 12.08 -5.24 1.71
N LEU A 295 11.79 -6.50 1.39
CA LEU A 295 10.52 -7.15 1.61
C LEU A 295 10.63 -8.23 2.68
N ALA A 296 9.59 -8.38 3.48
CA ALA A 296 9.36 -9.59 4.27
C ALA A 296 8.19 -10.37 3.67
N VAL A 297 8.44 -11.63 3.30
CA VAL A 297 7.48 -12.50 2.63
C VAL A 297 7.04 -13.60 3.60
N TYR A 298 5.77 -13.61 3.93
CA TYR A 298 5.11 -14.67 4.68
C TYR A 298 4.37 -15.58 3.70
N ARG A 299 4.97 -16.72 3.40
CA ARG A 299 4.35 -17.76 2.57
C ARG A 299 3.43 -18.63 3.43
N ASP A 300 2.39 -19.19 2.81
CA ASP A 300 1.38 -19.99 3.50
C ASP A 300 0.77 -19.22 4.68
N LEU A 301 0.01 -18.19 4.31
CA LEU A 301 -0.59 -17.28 5.29
C LEU A 301 -1.49 -18.02 6.30
N ALA A 302 -2.04 -19.18 5.93
CA ALA A 302 -2.83 -20.01 6.83
C ALA A 302 -1.98 -20.56 7.99
N ASP A 303 -0.84 -21.20 7.69
CA ASP A 303 0.10 -21.69 8.72
C ASP A 303 0.68 -20.54 9.54
N VAL A 304 1.08 -19.45 8.87
CA VAL A 304 1.63 -18.25 9.51
C VAL A 304 0.67 -17.71 10.57
N VAL A 305 -0.59 -17.48 10.21
CA VAL A 305 -1.59 -16.94 11.16
C VAL A 305 -1.84 -17.93 12.29
N ASP A 306 -1.97 -19.23 12.01
CA ASP A 306 -2.20 -20.24 13.05
C ASP A 306 -1.04 -20.31 14.05
N ARG A 307 0.20 -20.17 13.58
CA ARG A 307 1.38 -20.13 14.44
C ARG A 307 1.41 -18.87 15.30
N VAL A 308 1.11 -17.70 14.74
CA VAL A 308 1.05 -16.45 15.50
C VAL A 308 -0.05 -16.52 16.57
N LEU A 309 -1.23 -17.05 16.25
CA LEU A 309 -2.33 -17.20 17.21
C LEU A 309 -2.00 -18.14 18.37
N ARG A 310 -1.11 -19.12 18.14
CA ARG A 310 -0.58 -20.02 19.18
C ARG A 310 0.60 -19.42 19.97
N GLY A 311 1.00 -18.18 19.67
CA GLY A 311 2.08 -17.47 20.33
C GLY A 311 3.48 -17.88 19.85
N PHE A 312 3.60 -18.55 18.70
CA PHE A 312 4.89 -18.82 18.11
C PHE A 312 5.43 -17.58 17.40
N ASP A 313 6.73 -17.37 17.50
CA ASP A 313 7.44 -16.42 16.66
C ASP A 313 7.52 -16.94 15.22
N VAL A 314 7.14 -16.09 14.27
CA VAL A 314 7.12 -16.43 12.84
C VAL A 314 8.06 -15.49 12.11
N GLN A 315 9.15 -16.07 11.60
CA GLN A 315 10.17 -15.35 10.86
C GLN A 315 9.84 -15.38 9.36
N PRO A 316 9.65 -14.23 8.71
CA PRO A 316 9.40 -14.17 7.27
C PRO A 316 10.69 -14.43 6.46
N GLU A 317 10.50 -14.76 5.19
CA GLU A 317 11.57 -14.76 4.19
C GLU A 317 11.91 -13.29 3.84
N ILE A 318 13.12 -12.84 4.21
CA ILE A 318 13.56 -11.48 3.88
C ILE A 318 14.17 -11.47 2.47
N ARG A 319 13.67 -10.57 1.63
CA ARG A 319 14.19 -10.34 0.28
C ARG A 319 14.75 -8.95 0.18
N ARG A 320 15.97 -8.83 -0.35
CA ARG A 320 16.65 -7.54 -0.54
C ARG A 320 17.07 -7.38 -1.98
N ARG A 321 16.64 -6.29 -2.61
CA ARG A 321 17.11 -5.90 -3.95
C ARG A 321 18.53 -5.34 -3.83
N THR A 322 19.45 -5.80 -4.69
CA THR A 322 20.86 -5.40 -4.63
C THR A 322 21.15 -4.31 -5.66
N ALA A 323 20.90 -4.59 -6.94
CA ALA A 323 21.06 -3.65 -8.03
C ALA A 323 20.20 -4.08 -9.23
N GLY A 324 19.57 -3.11 -9.89
CA GLY A 324 18.73 -3.37 -11.06
C GLY A 324 17.63 -4.39 -10.76
N LYS A 325 17.71 -5.53 -11.45
CA LYS A 325 16.73 -6.63 -11.38
C LYS A 325 17.13 -7.75 -10.42
N GLU A 326 18.33 -7.70 -9.85
CA GLU A 326 18.84 -8.74 -8.96
C GLU A 326 18.35 -8.52 -7.53
N PHE A 327 18.02 -9.62 -6.86
CA PHE A 327 17.68 -9.63 -5.46
C PHE A 327 18.27 -10.88 -4.80
N MET A 328 18.47 -10.78 -3.49
CA MET A 328 18.90 -11.90 -2.66
C MET A 328 17.78 -12.24 -1.67
N ILE A 329 17.63 -13.52 -1.43
CA ILE A 329 16.82 -14.04 -0.33
C ILE A 329 17.78 -14.30 0.82
N GLU A 330 17.59 -13.59 1.93
CA GLU A 330 18.37 -13.84 3.13
C GLU A 330 17.98 -15.21 3.67
N PRO A 331 18.96 -16.08 4.02
CA PRO A 331 18.64 -17.34 4.66
C PRO A 331 17.85 -17.03 5.94
N PRO A 332 16.80 -17.80 6.26
CA PRO A 332 16.05 -17.58 7.48
C PRO A 332 17.05 -17.56 8.63
N HIS A 333 17.07 -16.48 9.41
CA HIS A 333 17.88 -16.43 10.61
C HIS A 333 17.47 -17.64 11.44
N GLN A 334 18.34 -18.65 11.49
CA GLN A 334 18.32 -19.62 12.55
C GLN A 334 18.69 -18.79 13.77
N GLY A 335 17.68 -18.21 14.43
CA GLY A 335 17.88 -17.72 15.78
C GLY A 335 18.58 -18.84 16.52
N GLU A 336 19.73 -18.56 17.12
CA GLU A 336 20.31 -19.47 18.08
C GLU A 336 19.15 -19.87 19.00
N ALA A 337 18.79 -21.16 18.98
CA ALA A 337 17.84 -21.68 19.94
C ALA A 337 18.32 -21.15 21.30
N PRO A 338 17.45 -20.55 22.13
CA PRO A 338 17.89 -20.09 23.43
C PRO A 338 18.57 -21.30 24.07
N THR A 339 19.89 -21.23 24.24
CA THR A 339 20.65 -22.30 24.86
C THR A 339 20.04 -22.46 26.22
N SER A 340 19.22 -23.49 26.38
CA SER A 340 18.74 -23.96 27.66
C SER A 340 19.98 -24.51 28.37
N GLN A 341 20.74 -23.60 28.99
CA GLN A 341 21.71 -24.00 29.99
C GLN A 341 20.90 -24.66 31.11
N PRO A 342 21.21 -25.92 31.48
CA PRO A 342 20.63 -26.54 32.67
C PRO A 342 20.97 -25.64 33.85
N GLY A 343 19.95 -25.30 34.63
CA GLY A 343 20.05 -24.30 35.70
C GLY A 343 21.30 -24.47 36.56
N THR A 344 22.13 -23.45 36.59
CA THR A 344 22.93 -23.15 37.78
C THR A 344 22.06 -22.30 38.70
N GLU A 345 21.70 -22.88 39.83
CA GLU A 345 21.23 -22.17 41.02
C GLU A 345 22.21 -21.03 41.33
N GLN A 346 21.89 -19.82 40.91
CA GLN A 346 22.47 -18.62 41.50
C GLN A 346 21.40 -18.02 42.41
N LEU A 347 21.59 -18.34 43.69
CA LEU A 347 20.91 -17.72 44.81
C LEU A 347 20.87 -16.20 44.64
N TRP A 348 19.70 -15.66 44.92
CA TRP A 348 19.38 -14.26 44.96
C TRP A 348 20.33 -13.56 45.94
N THR A 349 21.37 -12.91 45.43
CA THR A 349 22.14 -11.96 46.24
C THR A 349 21.30 -10.70 46.41
N GLN A 350 21.10 -10.35 47.67
CA GLN A 350 20.35 -9.21 48.16
C GLN A 350 20.75 -7.90 47.46
N ASP A 351 19.73 -7.06 47.26
CA ASP A 351 19.82 -5.60 47.05
C ASP A 351 19.72 -5.04 45.62
N SER A 352 18.75 -5.52 44.84
CA SER A 352 18.24 -4.77 43.69
C SER A 352 16.79 -4.35 43.92
N SER A 353 16.58 -3.11 44.34
CA SER A 353 15.23 -2.53 44.38
C SER A 353 14.69 -2.36 42.95
N VAL A 354 13.72 -3.19 42.59
CA VAL A 354 13.00 -3.08 41.32
C VAL A 354 11.98 -1.95 41.43
N ARG A 355 12.15 -0.87 40.66
CA ARG A 355 11.14 0.20 40.53
C ARG A 355 10.23 -0.09 39.34
N LEU A 356 9.00 -0.49 39.63
CA LEU A 356 7.91 -0.63 38.68
C LEU A 356 7.14 0.70 38.60
N TYR A 357 7.10 1.31 37.41
CA TYR A 357 6.25 2.47 37.13
C TYR A 357 4.98 1.98 36.44
N ILE A 358 3.87 2.00 37.15
CA ILE A 358 2.57 1.55 36.64
C ILE A 358 1.75 2.79 36.29
N GLN A 359 1.51 3.05 35.01
CA GLN A 359 0.61 4.12 34.58
C GLN A 359 -0.84 3.60 34.55
N GLY A 360 -1.76 4.34 35.19
CA GLY A 360 -3.21 4.11 35.06
C GLY A 360 -3.88 3.32 36.19
N VAL A 361 -3.20 3.03 37.30
CA VAL A 361 -3.80 2.34 38.47
C VAL A 361 -3.91 3.30 39.65
N SER A 362 -5.08 3.34 40.32
CA SER A 362 -5.26 4.23 41.47
C SER A 362 -4.42 3.76 42.66
N GLN A 363 -3.79 4.70 43.37
CA GLN A 363 -2.95 4.44 44.54
C GLN A 363 -3.69 3.61 45.62
N SER A 364 -5.00 3.86 45.78
CA SER A 364 -5.90 3.13 46.67
C SER A 364 -6.16 1.67 46.30
N TYR A 365 -5.90 1.27 45.06
CA TYR A 365 -5.98 -0.13 44.63
C TYR A 365 -4.69 -0.89 45.02
N ILE A 366 -3.54 -0.22 44.85
CA ILE A 366 -2.22 -0.78 45.19
C ILE A 366 -2.10 -1.02 46.70
N GLU A 367 -2.53 -0.08 47.54
CA GLU A 367 -2.47 -0.22 49.01
C GLU A 367 -3.36 -1.37 49.53
N ARG A 368 -4.49 -1.64 48.88
CA ARG A 368 -5.36 -2.78 49.24
C ARG A 368 -4.75 -4.12 48.83
N ALA A 369 -4.11 -4.16 47.66
CA ALA A 369 -3.43 -5.37 47.19
C ALA A 369 -2.20 -5.71 48.06
N SER A 370 -1.46 -4.72 48.55
CA SER A 370 -0.27 -4.95 49.39
C SER A 370 -0.59 -5.49 50.78
N HIS A 371 -1.79 -5.21 51.32
CA HIS A 371 -2.24 -5.77 52.60
C HIS A 371 -2.82 -7.19 52.49
N SER A 372 -2.95 -7.73 51.28
CA SER A 372 -3.53 -9.05 51.00
C SER A 372 -2.49 -10.11 50.63
N LEU A 373 -1.20 -9.80 50.77
CA LEU A 373 -0.06 -10.68 50.51
C LEU A 373 0.56 -11.22 51.80
#